data_AF-A0A1C6LKG2-F1
#
_entry.id   AF-A0A1C6LKG2-F1
#
_cell.length_a   1.000
_cell.length_b   1.000
_cell.length_c   1.000
_cell.angle_alpha   90.00
_cell.angle_beta   90.00
_cell.angle_gamma   90.00
#
_symmetry.space_group_name_H-M   'P 1'
#
loop_
_entity.id
_entity.type
_entity.pdbx_description
1 polymer ?
#
loop_
_entity_poly.entity_id
_entity_poly.type
_entity_poly.pdbx_seq_one_letter_code
_entity_poly.pdbx_strand_id
1 'polypeptide(L)'
;MRAERREETAAALREQLRDAEAAIEVPDGLWERVRTPREDVTPAASTGRAGGRARRPLPMTVIAVAAAAVVLVLCGTWWLVAPSTGSGSVQGPSGGKPSSGADAPARPGAVTLRVHNVEKACRELRTLECALRVAKNPYEPYGDPGNSAGRVWHGDELTATCVVTDGRLLTDEEGLSSTRWYRVEKAAGGGGGKRFEGWLPGVRTRNSTEVRLCSDAEKPGK
;
A
#
# COMPACT_ATOMS: atom_id res chain seq x y z
N MET A 1 45.79 -4.49 -10.36
CA MET A 1 46.05 -3.37 -9.42
C MET A 1 44.79 -2.83 -8.73
N ARG A 2 43.90 -2.04 -9.36
CA ARG A 2 42.72 -1.46 -8.64
C ARG A 2 41.66 -2.49 -8.24
N ALA A 3 41.43 -3.52 -9.06
CA ALA A 3 40.48 -4.58 -8.78
C ALA A 3 40.95 -5.47 -7.62
N GLU A 4 42.22 -5.92 -7.67
CA GLU A 4 42.85 -6.70 -6.60
C GLU A 4 42.81 -5.96 -5.25
N ARG A 5 43.17 -4.66 -5.23
CA ARG A 5 43.07 -3.85 -4.00
C ARG A 5 41.64 -3.78 -3.45
N ARG A 6 40.62 -3.73 -4.32
CA ARG A 6 39.20 -3.75 -3.88
C ARG A 6 38.83 -5.10 -3.28
N GLU A 7 39.32 -6.19 -3.87
CA GLU A 7 39.07 -7.55 -3.40
C GLU A 7 39.74 -7.80 -2.05
N GLU A 8 40.98 -7.36 -1.87
CA GLU A 8 41.69 -7.39 -0.58
C GLU A 8 40.95 -6.60 0.50
N THR A 9 40.48 -5.38 0.19
CA THR A 9 39.69 -4.60 1.14
C THR A 9 38.35 -5.25 1.49
N ALA A 10 37.72 -5.92 0.53
CA ALA A 10 36.47 -6.63 0.77
C ALA A 10 36.69 -7.89 1.60
N ALA A 11 37.83 -8.58 1.44
CA ALA A 11 38.20 -9.72 2.27
C ALA A 11 38.43 -9.30 3.72
N ALA A 12 39.22 -8.26 3.95
CA ALA A 12 39.48 -7.71 5.28
C ALA A 12 38.20 -7.24 5.99
N LEU A 13 37.28 -6.58 5.27
CA LEU A 13 36.01 -6.15 5.84
C LEU A 13 35.12 -7.34 6.24
N ARG A 14 35.10 -8.41 5.45
CA ARG A 14 34.33 -9.62 5.78
C ARG A 14 34.87 -10.32 7.03
N GLU A 15 36.18 -10.35 7.19
CA GLU A 15 36.82 -10.90 8.39
C GLU A 15 36.46 -10.07 9.63
N GLN A 16 36.59 -8.75 9.54
CA GLN A 16 36.20 -7.84 10.61
C GLN A 16 34.71 -7.98 11.00
N LEU A 17 33.82 -8.18 10.03
CA LEU A 17 32.40 -8.41 10.30
C LEU A 17 32.14 -9.73 11.02
N ARG A 18 32.87 -10.81 10.67
CA ARG A 18 32.75 -12.10 11.37
C ARG A 18 33.24 -12.00 12.81
N ASP A 19 34.34 -11.29 13.04
CA ASP A 19 34.86 -11.06 14.39
C ASP A 19 33.87 -10.24 15.23
N ALA A 20 33.27 -9.21 14.63
CA ALA A 20 32.25 -8.41 15.29
C ALA A 20 30.99 -9.24 15.61
N GLU A 21 30.55 -10.11 14.71
CA GLU A 21 29.41 -11.01 14.93
C GLU A 21 29.70 -12.03 16.05
N ALA A 22 30.91 -12.61 16.08
CA ALA A 22 31.33 -13.54 17.12
C ALA A 22 31.45 -12.87 18.51
N ALA A 23 31.67 -11.56 18.56
CA ALA A 23 31.73 -10.79 19.81
C ALA A 23 30.34 -10.42 20.36
N ILE A 24 29.25 -10.64 19.61
CA ILE A 24 27.89 -10.35 20.08
C ILE A 24 27.44 -11.48 21.00
N GLU A 25 27.52 -11.24 22.31
CA GLU A 25 26.95 -12.13 23.31
C GLU A 25 25.47 -11.81 23.55
N VAL A 26 24.61 -12.81 23.40
CA VAL A 26 23.17 -12.67 23.64
C VAL A 26 22.91 -12.84 25.14
N PRO A 27 22.35 -11.83 25.84
CA PRO A 27 22.05 -11.96 27.26
C PRO A 27 21.07 -13.11 27.53
N ASP A 28 21.27 -13.82 28.64
CA ASP A 28 20.38 -14.89 29.07
C ASP A 28 18.92 -14.41 29.16
N GLY A 29 18.00 -15.26 28.69
CA GLY A 29 16.56 -14.97 28.69
C GLY A 29 16.13 -13.79 27.81
N LEU A 30 16.97 -13.28 26.90
CA LEU A 30 16.56 -12.28 25.91
C LEU A 30 15.39 -12.79 25.06
N TRP A 31 15.48 -14.03 24.58
CA TRP A 31 14.46 -14.61 23.70
C TRP A 31 13.14 -14.90 24.41
N GLU A 32 13.19 -15.29 25.69
CA GLU A 32 12.03 -15.41 26.56
C GLU A 32 11.34 -14.04 26.72
N ARG A 33 12.10 -12.96 26.97
CA ARG A 33 11.55 -11.59 27.05
C ARG A 33 10.92 -11.11 25.74
N VAL A 34 11.47 -11.50 24.59
CA VAL A 34 10.91 -11.15 23.26
C VAL A 34 9.65 -11.97 22.96
N ARG A 35 9.63 -13.24 23.37
CA ARG A 35 8.48 -14.15 23.15
C ARG A 35 7.32 -13.87 24.09
N THR A 36 7.57 -13.37 25.31
CA THR A 36 6.50 -12.97 26.22
C THR A 36 5.78 -11.74 25.67
N PRO A 37 4.48 -11.82 25.34
CA PRO A 37 3.67 -10.65 25.07
C PRO A 37 3.75 -9.73 26.28
N ARG A 38 4.15 -8.48 26.05
CA ARG A 38 4.26 -7.49 27.12
C ARG A 38 2.84 -7.03 27.49
N GLU A 39 2.25 -7.66 28.50
CA GLU A 39 0.93 -7.26 29.02
C GLU A 39 1.00 -5.93 29.77
N ASP A 40 2.19 -5.47 30.17
CA ASP A 40 2.43 -4.25 30.93
C ASP A 40 2.86 -3.05 30.07
N VAL A 41 2.17 -2.81 28.95
CA VAL A 41 2.17 -1.46 28.34
C VAL A 41 0.81 -0.85 28.59
N THR A 42 0.53 -0.52 29.85
CA THR A 42 -0.42 0.54 30.15
C THR A 42 0.21 1.83 29.61
N PRO A 43 -0.42 2.56 28.67
CA PRO A 43 0.05 3.88 28.34
C PRO A 43 0.03 4.68 29.64
N ALA A 44 1.21 5.08 30.12
CA ALA A 44 1.31 5.96 31.27
C ALA A 44 0.54 7.22 30.92
N ALA A 45 -0.65 7.37 31.51
CA ALA A 45 -1.36 8.62 31.49
C ALA A 45 -0.43 9.64 32.14
N SER A 46 0.14 10.51 31.30
CA SER A 46 0.87 11.68 31.74
C SER A 46 -0.08 12.52 32.57
N THR A 47 -0.06 12.36 33.89
CA THR A 47 -0.66 13.29 34.85
C THR A 47 0.20 14.55 34.82
N GLY A 48 0.00 15.35 33.77
CA GLY A 48 0.45 16.72 33.69
C GLY A 48 -0.14 17.47 34.88
N ARG A 49 0.73 17.73 35.85
CA ARG A 49 0.52 18.61 37.00
C ARG A 49 0.16 20.00 36.46
N ALA A 50 -1.14 20.27 36.31
CA ALA A 50 -1.66 21.59 36.00
C ALA A 50 -1.46 22.49 37.22
N GLY A 51 -0.32 23.18 37.24
CA GLY A 51 -0.08 24.30 38.15
C GLY A 51 -1.18 25.35 37.97
N GLY A 52 -1.82 25.69 39.09
CA GLY A 52 -2.92 26.64 39.14
C GLY A 52 -2.54 28.01 38.59
N ARG A 53 -3.43 28.56 37.79
CA ARG A 53 -3.61 30.00 37.68
C ARG A 53 -5.10 30.28 37.72
N ALA A 54 -5.57 30.62 38.91
CA ALA A 54 -6.92 31.10 39.17
C ALA A 54 -7.23 32.27 38.23
N ARG A 55 -8.18 32.07 37.32
CA ARG A 55 -8.83 33.16 36.57
C ARG A 55 -10.22 33.35 37.15
N ARG A 56 -10.48 34.61 37.52
CA ARG A 56 -11.67 35.14 38.20
C ARG A 56 -12.98 34.76 37.49
N PRO A 57 -14.10 34.60 38.23
CA PRO A 57 -15.40 34.34 37.65
C PRO A 57 -16.00 35.62 37.05
N LEU A 58 -16.46 35.55 35.81
CA LEU A 58 -17.32 36.55 35.18
C LEU A 58 -18.64 35.86 34.74
N PRO A 59 -19.77 36.58 34.82
CA PRO A 59 -21.10 36.02 35.09
C PRO A 59 -21.76 35.27 33.92
N MET A 60 -22.50 34.22 34.30
CA MET A 60 -23.34 33.36 33.47
C MET A 60 -24.55 34.09 32.84
N THR A 61 -24.44 34.68 31.65
CA THR A 61 -25.65 35.08 30.89
C THR A 61 -25.53 35.14 29.36
N VAL A 62 -24.42 34.82 28.68
CA VAL A 62 -24.30 35.12 27.22
C VAL A 62 -23.90 33.94 26.29
N ILE A 63 -23.71 32.70 26.77
CA ILE A 63 -23.36 31.58 25.87
C ILE A 63 -24.33 30.40 26.04
N ALA A 64 -25.63 30.68 25.88
CA ALA A 64 -26.67 29.65 25.85
C ALA A 64 -27.66 29.86 24.67
N VAL A 65 -27.18 30.43 23.55
CA VAL A 65 -27.96 30.57 22.30
C VAL A 65 -27.27 29.92 21.09
N ALA A 66 -26.01 29.50 21.20
CA ALA A 66 -25.27 28.88 20.09
C ALA A 66 -25.36 27.34 20.03
N ALA A 67 -26.33 26.72 20.72
CA ALA A 67 -26.52 25.26 20.74
C ALA A 67 -27.76 24.78 19.95
N ALA A 68 -28.51 25.67 19.29
CA ALA A 68 -29.76 25.33 18.59
C ALA A 68 -29.69 25.38 17.05
N ALA A 69 -28.51 25.57 16.45
CA ALA A 69 -28.37 25.76 14.99
C ALA A 69 -27.68 24.62 14.21
N VAL A 70 -27.26 23.54 14.86
CA VAL A 70 -26.53 22.43 14.18
C VAL A 70 -27.36 21.15 14.02
N VAL A 71 -28.57 21.07 14.60
CA VAL A 71 -29.41 19.85 14.53
C VAL A 71 -30.52 19.91 13.45
N LEU A 72 -30.74 21.05 12.78
CA LEU A 72 -31.84 21.21 11.80
C LEU A 72 -31.44 21.24 10.31
N VAL A 73 -30.21 20.87 9.95
CA VAL A 73 -29.79 20.72 8.53
C VAL A 73 -29.65 19.25 8.11
N LEU A 74 -29.80 18.29 9.03
CA LEU A 74 -29.56 16.86 8.75
C LEU A 74 -30.81 16.00 8.48
N CYS A 75 -32.04 16.54 8.46
CA CYS A 75 -33.24 15.69 8.40
C CYS A 75 -34.33 16.05 7.37
N GLY A 76 -34.12 16.97 6.44
CA GLY A 76 -35.24 17.45 5.62
C GLY A 76 -34.87 17.78 4.19
N THR A 77 -34.68 16.76 3.35
CA THR A 77 -34.99 16.78 1.89
C THR A 77 -34.37 15.56 1.20
N TRP A 78 -34.93 14.36 1.40
CA TRP A 78 -35.08 13.42 0.29
C TRP A 78 -35.97 12.24 0.68
N TRP A 79 -37.22 12.53 0.93
CA TRP A 79 -38.27 11.57 0.68
C TRP A 79 -39.35 12.27 -0.12
N LEU A 80 -39.58 11.77 -1.33
CA LEU A 80 -40.82 11.77 -2.14
C LEU A 80 -40.46 11.77 -3.63
N VAL A 81 -40.12 10.60 -4.17
CA VAL A 81 -40.84 9.92 -5.27
C VAL A 81 -40.37 8.45 -5.29
N ALA A 82 -41.26 7.54 -4.92
CA ALA A 82 -41.28 6.13 -5.36
C ALA A 82 -42.48 5.98 -6.33
N PRO A 83 -42.80 4.82 -6.95
CA PRO A 83 -42.11 3.53 -7.01
C PRO A 83 -42.08 2.91 -8.45
N SER A 84 -41.43 1.76 -8.63
CA SER A 84 -42.05 0.67 -9.41
C SER A 84 -41.54 -0.69 -8.96
N THR A 85 -42.54 -1.49 -8.59
CA THR A 85 -42.57 -2.91 -8.29
C THR A 85 -41.88 -3.78 -9.35
N GLY A 86 -40.98 -4.65 -8.90
CA GLY A 86 -40.51 -5.81 -9.65
C GLY A 86 -40.20 -6.94 -8.69
N SER A 87 -41.26 -7.65 -8.29
CA SER A 87 -41.18 -8.84 -7.43
C SER A 87 -40.32 -9.93 -8.10
N GLY A 88 -39.53 -10.61 -7.29
CA GLY A 88 -38.52 -11.55 -7.72
C GLY A 88 -39.07 -12.85 -8.34
N SER A 89 -38.14 -13.61 -8.90
CA SER A 89 -38.31 -15.04 -9.13
C SER A 89 -37.03 -15.74 -8.67
N VAL A 90 -37.27 -16.73 -7.82
CA VAL A 90 -36.33 -17.60 -7.12
C VAL A 90 -35.73 -18.62 -8.11
N GLN A 91 -34.59 -19.19 -7.70
CA GLN A 91 -34.13 -20.57 -7.91
C GLN A 91 -33.04 -20.83 -8.96
N GLY A 92 -31.97 -21.48 -8.50
CA GLY A 92 -31.18 -22.41 -9.32
C GLY A 92 -29.67 -22.39 -9.04
N PRO A 93 -29.11 -23.37 -8.31
CA PRO A 93 -27.67 -23.58 -8.24
C PRO A 93 -27.23 -24.28 -9.53
N SER A 94 -26.27 -23.73 -10.24
CA SER A 94 -25.62 -24.43 -11.35
C SER A 94 -24.15 -24.12 -11.35
N GLY A 95 -23.36 -25.17 -11.12
CA GLY A 95 -21.93 -25.15 -11.30
C GLY A 95 -21.60 -24.72 -12.72
N GLY A 96 -20.92 -23.59 -12.83
CA GLY A 96 -20.30 -23.12 -14.06
C GLY A 96 -18.80 -23.03 -13.81
N LYS A 97 -18.05 -23.87 -14.52
CA LYS A 97 -16.59 -23.81 -14.65
C LYS A 97 -16.13 -22.36 -14.89
N PRO A 98 -14.95 -21.93 -14.40
CA PRO A 98 -14.37 -20.68 -14.84
C PRO A 98 -14.04 -20.81 -16.33
N SER A 99 -14.83 -20.15 -17.17
CA SER A 99 -14.54 -19.94 -18.58
C SER A 99 -13.37 -18.99 -18.69
N SER A 100 -12.21 -19.54 -19.04
CA SER A 100 -11.03 -18.81 -19.51
C SER A 100 -11.45 -17.92 -20.69
N GLY A 101 -11.59 -16.62 -20.42
CA GLY A 101 -11.97 -15.62 -21.41
C GLY A 101 -10.74 -14.94 -21.99
N ALA A 102 -10.45 -15.30 -23.25
CA ALA A 102 -9.67 -14.56 -24.25
C ALA A 102 -8.15 -14.40 -24.01
N ASP A 103 -7.42 -15.38 -24.52
CA ASP A 103 -6.00 -15.34 -24.86
C ASP A 103 -5.67 -14.15 -25.77
N ALA A 104 -5.15 -13.07 -25.18
CA ALA A 104 -4.11 -12.30 -25.84
C ALA A 104 -2.84 -13.16 -25.84
N PRO A 105 -2.02 -13.19 -26.91
CA PRO A 105 -0.80 -13.98 -26.92
C PRO A 105 0.07 -13.60 -25.72
N ALA A 106 0.27 -14.54 -24.80
CA ALA A 106 1.11 -14.34 -23.64
C ALA A 106 2.50 -13.95 -24.12
N ARG A 107 2.90 -12.71 -23.83
CA ARG A 107 4.25 -12.23 -24.17
C ARG A 107 5.25 -13.13 -23.44
N PRO A 108 6.29 -13.66 -24.10
CA PRO A 108 7.27 -14.52 -23.45
C PRO A 108 7.82 -13.85 -22.18
N GLY A 109 7.73 -14.54 -21.04
CA GLY A 109 8.21 -14.04 -19.75
C GLY A 109 7.26 -13.09 -19.00
N ALA A 110 5.98 -13.00 -19.41
CA ALA A 110 4.97 -12.30 -18.63
C ALA A 110 4.58 -13.08 -17.36
N VAL A 111 4.46 -12.38 -16.23
CA VAL A 111 4.16 -12.94 -14.91
C VAL A 111 2.95 -12.24 -14.30
N THR A 112 1.98 -13.01 -13.79
CA THR A 112 0.85 -12.43 -13.07
C THR A 112 1.28 -11.95 -11.69
N LEU A 113 1.09 -10.66 -11.41
CA LEU A 113 1.30 -10.04 -10.11
C LEU A 113 -0.04 -9.78 -9.43
N ARG A 114 -0.08 -10.03 -8.12
CA ARG A 114 -1.16 -9.55 -7.27
C ARG A 114 -0.77 -8.25 -6.59
N VAL A 115 -1.65 -7.26 -6.66
CA VAL A 115 -1.50 -5.98 -5.98
C VAL A 115 -1.70 -6.16 -4.49
N HIS A 116 -0.77 -5.65 -3.69
CA HIS A 116 -0.81 -5.69 -2.24
C HIS A 116 -0.93 -4.27 -1.68
N ASN A 117 -1.98 -4.02 -0.90
CA ASN A 117 -2.09 -2.83 -0.08
C ASN A 117 -1.73 -3.23 1.35
N VAL A 118 -0.74 -2.54 1.91
CA VAL A 118 -0.23 -2.79 3.24
C VAL A 118 -1.27 -2.41 4.30
N GLU A 119 -2.04 -1.36 4.06
CA GLU A 119 -3.12 -0.91 4.93
C GLU A 119 -4.27 -1.93 4.96
N LYS A 120 -4.45 -2.59 6.12
CA LYS A 120 -5.45 -3.65 6.30
C LYS A 120 -6.87 -3.18 5.99
N ALA A 121 -7.25 -1.97 6.43
CA ALA A 121 -8.57 -1.40 6.19
C ALA A 121 -8.89 -1.25 4.69
N CYS A 122 -7.87 -1.08 3.85
CA CYS A 122 -8.03 -0.91 2.41
C CYS A 122 -7.98 -2.22 1.59
N ARG A 123 -7.85 -3.37 2.25
CA ARG A 123 -7.79 -4.66 1.55
C ARG A 123 -9.17 -5.12 1.07
N GLU A 124 -10.23 -4.77 1.78
CA GLU A 124 -11.61 -5.14 1.45
C GLU A 124 -12.36 -4.02 0.71
N LEU A 125 -11.81 -2.80 0.71
CA LEU A 125 -12.46 -1.62 0.16
C LEU A 125 -11.96 -1.30 -1.25
N ARG A 126 -12.91 -1.03 -2.16
CA ARG A 126 -12.65 -0.59 -3.54
C ARG A 126 -12.99 0.88 -3.77
N THR A 127 -12.69 1.74 -2.79
CA THR A 127 -12.92 3.19 -2.88
C THR A 127 -11.71 3.92 -3.46
N LEU A 128 -11.84 5.22 -3.76
CA LEU A 128 -10.74 6.00 -4.34
C LEU A 128 -9.59 6.23 -3.35
N GLU A 129 -9.90 6.31 -2.06
CA GLU A 129 -8.96 6.48 -0.95
C GLU A 129 -8.07 5.24 -0.79
N CYS A 130 -8.64 4.06 -1.03
CA CYS A 130 -7.94 2.77 -0.94
C CYS A 130 -7.30 2.34 -2.27
N ALA A 131 -7.39 3.17 -3.30
CA ALA A 131 -6.81 2.88 -4.60
C ALA A 131 -5.31 3.21 -4.63
N LEU A 132 -4.51 2.24 -5.06
CA LEU A 132 -3.08 2.43 -5.31
C LEU A 132 -2.87 2.97 -6.73
N ARG A 133 -1.94 3.91 -6.86
CA ARG A 133 -1.59 4.50 -8.15
C ARG A 133 -0.66 3.56 -8.92
N VAL A 134 -0.88 3.49 -10.22
CA VAL A 134 0.09 2.94 -11.18
C VAL A 134 0.73 4.12 -11.89
N ALA A 135 2.06 4.21 -11.86
CA ALA A 135 2.80 5.34 -12.40
C ALA A 135 2.95 5.26 -13.93
N LYS A 136 3.13 6.39 -14.61
CA LYS A 136 3.51 6.41 -16.03
C LYS A 136 5.02 6.19 -16.20
N ASN A 137 5.80 6.76 -15.30
CA ASN A 137 7.25 6.76 -15.30
C ASN A 137 7.77 6.39 -13.89
N PRO A 138 8.58 5.32 -13.73
CA PRO A 138 9.13 4.90 -12.45
C PRO A 138 10.25 5.81 -11.94
N TYR A 139 10.75 6.75 -12.74
CA TYR A 139 11.81 7.69 -12.35
C TYR A 139 11.27 9.03 -11.82
N GLU A 140 10.02 9.35 -12.15
CA GLU A 140 9.32 10.55 -11.69
C GLU A 140 8.74 10.37 -10.27
N PRO A 141 8.43 11.47 -9.55
CA PRO A 141 7.81 11.39 -8.24
C PRO A 141 6.47 10.63 -8.27
N TYR A 142 6.33 9.61 -7.41
CA TYR A 142 5.11 8.79 -7.35
C TYR A 142 3.86 9.59 -6.96
N GLY A 143 4.04 10.63 -6.14
CA GLY A 143 2.97 11.51 -5.66
C GLY A 143 2.41 12.46 -6.71
N ASP A 144 3.13 12.68 -7.83
CA ASP A 144 2.77 13.66 -8.85
C ASP A 144 1.45 13.26 -9.56
N PRO A 145 0.44 14.15 -9.59
CA PRO A 145 -0.80 13.92 -10.35
C PRO A 145 -0.55 13.62 -11.85
N GLY A 146 0.48 14.20 -12.44
CA GLY A 146 0.86 14.00 -13.84
C GLY A 146 1.39 12.59 -14.13
N ASN A 147 2.01 11.95 -13.14
CA ASN A 147 2.62 10.62 -13.22
C ASN A 147 1.64 9.49 -12.84
N SER A 148 0.38 9.58 -13.26
CA SER A 148 -0.65 8.57 -12.98
C SER A 148 -1.16 7.92 -14.26
N ALA A 149 -0.86 6.64 -14.46
CA ALA A 149 -1.35 5.83 -15.59
C ALA A 149 -2.70 5.17 -15.30
N GLY A 150 -2.98 4.87 -14.03
CA GLY A 150 -4.20 4.21 -13.61
C GLY A 150 -4.29 4.01 -12.10
N ARG A 151 -5.35 3.33 -11.68
CA ARG A 151 -5.58 2.93 -10.30
C ARG A 151 -5.86 1.44 -10.22
N VAL A 152 -5.33 0.84 -9.16
CA VAL A 152 -5.52 -0.57 -8.83
C VAL A 152 -5.87 -0.70 -7.35
N TRP A 153 -6.51 -1.79 -7.01
CA TRP A 153 -6.90 -2.09 -5.63
C TRP A 153 -6.17 -3.32 -5.14
N HIS A 154 -6.22 -3.53 -3.83
CA HIS A 154 -5.74 -4.78 -3.26
C HIS A 154 -6.38 -5.99 -3.96
N GLY A 155 -5.57 -7.02 -4.19
CA GLY A 155 -6.04 -8.26 -4.81
C GLY A 155 -6.16 -8.19 -6.34
N ASP A 156 -6.12 -6.99 -6.95
CA ASP A 156 -6.11 -6.86 -8.42
C ASP A 156 -4.94 -7.67 -9.01
N GLU A 157 -5.24 -8.37 -10.10
CA GLU A 157 -4.24 -9.11 -10.87
C GLU A 157 -3.80 -8.26 -12.07
N LEU A 158 -2.48 -8.17 -12.24
CA LEU A 158 -1.84 -7.43 -13.30
C LEU A 158 -0.82 -8.32 -13.99
N THR A 159 -0.63 -8.14 -15.29
CA THR A 159 0.42 -8.84 -16.02
C THR A 159 1.68 -8.00 -16.01
N ALA A 160 2.74 -8.47 -15.36
CA ALA A 160 4.05 -7.83 -15.41
C ALA A 160 4.90 -8.41 -16.53
N THR A 161 5.56 -7.53 -17.28
CA THR A 161 6.38 -7.92 -18.43
C THR A 161 7.88 -7.80 -18.16
N CYS A 162 8.29 -6.83 -17.34
CA CYS A 162 9.67 -6.64 -16.91
C CYS A 162 9.74 -5.79 -15.63
N VAL A 163 10.92 -5.70 -15.00
CA VAL A 163 11.18 -4.89 -13.82
C VAL A 163 12.40 -3.98 -14.03
N VAL A 164 12.33 -2.74 -13.55
CA VAL A 164 13.51 -1.87 -13.34
C VAL A 164 13.88 -1.86 -11.86
N THR A 165 15.17 -1.78 -11.55
CA THR A 165 15.69 -1.84 -10.18
C THR A 165 16.26 -0.52 -9.68
N ASP A 166 16.32 0.48 -10.56
CA ASP A 166 16.88 1.81 -10.34
C ASP A 166 15.82 2.93 -10.45
N GLY A 167 14.55 2.57 -10.23
CA GLY A 167 13.47 3.55 -10.16
C GLY A 167 13.53 4.39 -8.88
N ARG A 168 12.66 5.40 -8.81
CA ARG A 168 12.52 6.26 -7.63
C ARG A 168 12.27 5.39 -6.39
N LEU A 169 13.03 5.63 -5.32
CA LEU A 169 12.80 4.96 -4.04
C LEU A 169 11.40 5.30 -3.55
N LEU A 170 10.61 4.27 -3.24
CA LEU A 170 9.32 4.42 -2.59
C LEU A 170 9.32 3.63 -1.28
N THR A 171 8.82 4.26 -0.23
CA THR A 171 8.59 3.66 1.08
C THR A 171 7.09 3.52 1.31
N ASP A 172 6.64 2.37 1.77
CA ASP A 172 5.25 2.16 2.15
C ASP A 172 4.96 2.59 3.59
N GLU A 173 3.70 2.46 3.99
CA GLU A 173 3.19 2.89 5.29
C GLU A 173 3.73 2.03 6.47
N GLU A 174 4.33 0.86 6.19
CA GLU A 174 5.01 0.01 7.18
C GLU A 174 6.54 0.24 7.20
N GLY A 175 7.04 1.18 6.39
CA GLY A 175 8.46 1.53 6.35
C GLY A 175 9.30 0.64 5.43
N LEU A 176 8.69 -0.24 4.63
CA LEU A 176 9.42 -1.02 3.63
C LEU A 176 9.73 -0.14 2.42
N SER A 177 10.99 -0.11 2.00
CA SER A 177 11.44 0.68 0.86
C SER A 177 11.85 -0.19 -0.33
N SER A 178 11.59 0.28 -1.54
CA SER A 178 12.08 -0.37 -2.76
C SER A 178 12.33 0.63 -3.88
N THR A 179 13.37 0.38 -4.68
CA THR A 179 13.64 1.02 -5.97
C THR A 179 13.16 0.15 -7.15
N ARG A 180 12.52 -0.99 -6.87
CA ARG A 180 11.99 -1.88 -7.90
C ARG A 180 10.65 -1.38 -8.41
N TRP A 181 10.48 -1.36 -9.72
CA TRP A 181 9.21 -1.00 -10.37
C TRP A 181 8.90 -2.00 -11.48
N TYR A 182 7.70 -2.57 -11.43
CA TYR A 182 7.24 -3.57 -12.39
C TYR A 182 6.44 -2.92 -13.49
N ARG A 183 6.81 -3.15 -14.74
CA ARG A 183 6.02 -2.74 -15.91
C ARG A 183 4.82 -3.66 -16.03
N VAL A 184 3.64 -3.12 -15.76
CA VAL A 184 2.39 -3.86 -15.64
C VAL A 184 1.36 -3.41 -16.67
N GLU A 185 0.56 -4.35 -17.14
CA GLU A 185 -0.67 -4.08 -17.88
C GLU A 185 -1.89 -4.64 -17.15
N LYS A 186 -3.00 -3.91 -17.23
CA LYS A 186 -4.32 -4.38 -16.79
C LYS A 186 -5.20 -4.56 -18.01
N ALA A 187 -5.64 -5.79 -18.26
CA ALA A 187 -6.62 -6.08 -19.30
C ALA A 187 -7.97 -5.41 -19.01
N ALA A 188 -8.75 -5.13 -20.05
CA ALA A 188 -10.14 -4.70 -19.87
C ALA A 188 -10.94 -5.90 -19.32
N GLY A 189 -11.37 -5.82 -18.06
CA GLY A 189 -12.21 -6.84 -17.46
C GLY A 189 -13.67 -6.68 -17.87
N GLY A 190 -14.43 -7.79 -17.89
CA GLY A 190 -15.87 -7.83 -18.23
C GLY A 190 -16.81 -7.02 -17.31
N GLY A 191 -16.27 -6.27 -16.35
CA GLY A 191 -16.99 -5.38 -15.43
C GLY A 191 -16.63 -3.89 -15.57
N GLY A 192 -16.24 -3.43 -16.77
CA GLY A 192 -16.09 -1.99 -17.06
C GLY A 192 -14.75 -1.35 -16.67
N GLY A 193 -13.72 -2.14 -16.35
CA GLY A 193 -12.38 -1.61 -16.07
C GLY A 193 -11.67 -1.12 -17.32
N LYS A 194 -11.13 0.12 -17.31
CA LYS A 194 -10.33 0.67 -18.42
C LYS A 194 -8.98 -0.05 -18.53
N ARG A 195 -8.59 -0.45 -19.75
CA ARG A 195 -7.23 -0.94 -20.05
C ARG A 195 -6.20 0.16 -19.81
N PHE A 196 -5.10 -0.18 -19.15
CA PHE A 196 -3.94 0.70 -19.02
C PHE A 196 -2.66 -0.12 -18.86
N GLU A 197 -1.55 0.56 -19.10
CA GLU A 197 -0.19 0.09 -18.86
C GLU A 197 0.55 1.14 -18.04
N GLY A 198 1.43 0.69 -17.14
CA GLY A 198 2.25 1.59 -16.34
C GLY A 198 3.19 0.83 -15.41
N TRP A 199 3.57 1.47 -14.31
CA TRP A 199 4.59 0.98 -13.39
C TRP A 199 4.04 0.83 -11.97
N LEU A 200 4.07 -0.39 -11.44
CA LEU A 200 3.70 -0.69 -10.07
C LEU A 200 4.95 -0.71 -9.18
N PRO A 201 4.99 0.06 -8.08
CA PRO A 201 6.11 0.00 -7.15
C PRO A 201 6.24 -1.37 -6.49
N GLY A 202 7.47 -1.81 -6.24
CA GLY A 202 7.74 -3.13 -5.68
C GLY A 202 7.21 -3.34 -4.26
N VAL A 203 7.04 -2.26 -3.49
CA VAL A 203 6.41 -2.30 -2.16
C VAL A 203 4.91 -2.62 -2.22
N ARG A 204 4.26 -2.42 -3.38
CA ARG A 204 2.82 -2.69 -3.61
C ARG A 204 2.56 -4.09 -4.19
N THR A 205 3.51 -5.00 -4.06
CA THR A 205 3.33 -6.40 -4.42
C THR A 205 4.01 -7.32 -3.40
N ARG A 206 3.62 -8.59 -3.40
CA ARG A 206 4.22 -9.68 -2.62
C ARG A 206 4.59 -10.84 -3.56
N ASN A 207 5.02 -10.50 -4.77
CA ASN A 207 5.36 -11.48 -5.78
C ASN A 207 6.58 -12.30 -5.35
N SER A 208 6.45 -13.63 -5.40
CA SER A 208 7.52 -14.60 -5.16
C SER A 208 8.15 -15.12 -6.46
N THR A 209 7.55 -14.82 -7.62
CA THR A 209 8.04 -15.26 -8.93
C THR A 209 8.99 -14.23 -9.52
N GLU A 210 10.12 -14.67 -10.06
CA GLU A 210 11.05 -13.73 -10.69
C GLU A 210 10.48 -13.12 -11.98
N VAL A 211 10.67 -11.82 -12.13
CA VAL A 211 10.34 -11.05 -13.35
C VAL A 211 11.65 -10.59 -13.95
N ARG A 212 11.83 -10.79 -15.26
CA ARG A 212 13.03 -10.37 -15.98
C ARG A 212 13.27 -8.87 -15.89
N LEU A 213 14.54 -8.46 -16.01
CA LEU A 213 14.89 -7.05 -16.13
C LEU A 213 14.38 -6.46 -17.45
N CYS A 214 14.00 -5.18 -17.41
CA CYS A 214 13.67 -4.43 -18.62
C CYS A 214 14.94 -4.16 -19.43
N SER A 215 14.86 -4.36 -20.75
CA SER A 215 15.88 -3.89 -21.68
C SER A 215 15.90 -2.35 -21.77
N ASP A 216 16.97 -1.77 -22.30
CA ASP A 216 17.09 -0.31 -22.37
C ASP A 216 16.01 0.33 -23.25
N ALA A 217 15.55 -0.37 -24.29
CA ALA A 217 14.43 0.08 -25.14
C ALA A 217 13.07 0.06 -24.43
N GLU A 218 12.92 -0.73 -23.36
CA GLU A 218 11.68 -0.84 -22.58
C GLU A 218 11.62 0.16 -21.41
N LYS A 219 12.74 0.79 -21.06
CA LYS A 219 12.82 1.79 -20.00
C LYS A 219 12.29 3.14 -20.52
N PRO A 220 11.46 3.84 -19.75
CA PRO A 220 11.08 5.21 -20.08
C PRO A 220 12.27 6.16 -19.84
N GLY A 221 12.18 7.37 -20.39
CA GLY A 221 13.14 8.44 -20.13
C GLY A 221 13.18 8.80 -18.63
N LYS A 222 14.38 9.14 -18.14
CA LYS A 222 14.59 9.62 -16.78
C LYS A 222 14.33 11.11 -16.66
#